data_AF-A0A960D380-F1
#
_entry.id   AF-A0A960D380-F1
#
_cell.length_a   1.000
_cell.length_b   1.000
_cell.length_c   1.000
_cell.angle_alpha   90.00
_cell.angle_beta   90.00
_cell.angle_gamma   90.00
#
_symmetry.space_group_name_H-M   'P 1'
#
loop_
_entity.id
_entity.type
_entity.pdbx_description
1 polymer ?
#
loop_
_entity_poly.entity_id
_entity_poly.type
_entity_poly.pdbx_seq_one_letter_code
_entity_poly.pdbx_strand_id
1 'polypeptide(L)' 'MSALTPQQISAIDAAHIWHPYSTIGAEAMPPVVAVGADGAWLTLARDGREIRVLDAMASWWTA' A
#
# COMPACT_ATOMS: atom_id res chain seq x y z
N MET A 1 -14.64 -16.30 -2.54
CA MET A 1 -14.68 -14.89 -2.98
C MET A 1 -13.44 -14.63 -3.81
N SER A 2 -13.52 -13.90 -4.93
CA SER A 2 -12.32 -13.53 -5.69
C SER A 2 -11.50 -12.51 -4.89
N ALA A 3 -10.17 -12.61 -4.98
CA ALA A 3 -9.30 -11.57 -4.44
C ALA A 3 -9.53 -10.23 -5.15
N LEU A 4 -9.40 -9.12 -4.41
CA LEU A 4 -9.46 -7.77 -4.97
C LEU A 4 -8.18 -7.47 -5.76
N THR A 5 -8.33 -6.75 -6.87
CA THR A 5 -7.20 -6.18 -7.60
C THR A 5 -6.61 -4.97 -6.84
N PRO A 6 -5.33 -4.62 -7.05
CA PRO A 6 -4.74 -3.41 -6.44
C PRO A 6 -5.55 -2.13 -6.71
N GLN A 7 -6.12 -1.98 -7.90
CA GLN A 7 -6.97 -0.84 -8.25
C GLN A 7 -8.27 -0.81 -7.43
N GLN A 8 -8.89 -1.97 -7.20
CA GLN A 8 -10.06 -2.06 -6.33
C GLN A 8 -9.71 -1.77 -4.87
N ILE A 9 -8.55 -2.24 -4.39
CA ILE A 9 -8.03 -1.93 -3.05
C ILE A 9 -7.86 -0.40 -2.91
N SER A 10 -7.17 0.26 -3.83
CA SER A 10 -6.97 1.72 -3.79
C SER A 10 -8.28 2.51 -3.82
N ALA A 11 -9.27 2.07 -4.61
CA ALA A 11 -10.57 2.74 -4.68
C ALA A 11 -11.35 2.63 -3.35
N ILE A 12 -11.32 1.46 -2.71
CA ILE A 12 -11.94 1.27 -1.39
C ILE A 12 -11.20 2.05 -0.32
N ASP A 13 -9.86 2.01 -0.35
CA ASP A 13 -8.97 2.70 0.59
C ASP A 13 -9.24 4.20 0.60
N ALA A 14 -9.16 4.86 -0.55
CA ALA A 14 -9.38 6.30 -0.69
C ALA A 14 -10.76 6.77 -0.22
N ALA A 15 -11.77 5.90 -0.32
CA ALA A 15 -13.14 6.23 0.05
C ALA A 15 -13.46 5.96 1.54
N HIS A 16 -12.71 5.09 2.23
CA HIS A 16 -13.16 4.57 3.53
C HIS A 16 -12.08 4.39 4.60
N ILE A 17 -10.79 4.37 4.26
CA ILE A 17 -9.74 3.96 5.18
C ILE A 17 -8.96 5.17 5.69
N TRP A 18 -8.90 5.32 7.01
CA TRP A 18 -8.07 6.33 7.66
C TRP A 18 -6.61 5.87 7.68
N HIS A 19 -5.70 6.73 7.20
CA HIS A 19 -4.26 6.53 7.32
C HIS A 19 -3.68 7.37 8.46
N PRO A 20 -2.61 6.90 9.14
CA PRO A 20 -1.99 7.64 10.23
C PRO A 20 -1.57 9.05 9.81
N TYR A 21 -2.01 10.05 10.57
CA TYR A 21 -1.68 11.46 10.35
C TYR A 21 -2.01 11.99 8.94
N SER A 22 -3.00 11.40 8.26
CA SER A 22 -3.47 11.83 6.93
C SER A 22 -4.90 12.39 6.99
N THR A 23 -5.28 13.15 5.96
CA THR A 23 -6.67 13.49 5.66
C THR A 23 -7.34 12.36 4.86
N ILE A 24 -8.67 12.41 4.73
CA ILE A 24 -9.47 11.55 3.84
C ILE A 24 -9.89 12.33 2.59
N GLY A 25 -9.97 11.64 1.46
CA GLY A 25 -10.56 12.15 0.22
C GLY A 25 -9.51 12.62 -0.79
N ALA A 26 -9.96 13.39 -1.78
CA ALA A 26 -9.19 13.71 -2.99
C ALA A 26 -7.91 14.52 -2.74
N GLU A 27 -7.77 15.17 -1.58
CA GLU A 27 -6.59 15.95 -1.20
C GLU A 27 -5.48 15.09 -0.59
N ALA A 28 -5.78 13.84 -0.19
CA ALA A 28 -4.80 12.93 0.38
C ALA A 28 -3.89 12.35 -0.70
N MET A 29 -2.61 12.18 -0.39
CA MET A 29 -1.69 11.43 -1.23
C MET A 29 -2.09 9.94 -1.23
N PRO A 30 -2.34 9.31 -2.39
CA PRO A 30 -2.76 7.91 -2.42
C PRO A 30 -1.66 6.98 -1.89
N PRO A 31 -1.99 6.01 -1.02
CA PRO A 31 -1.03 5.01 -0.58
C PRO A 31 -0.68 4.04 -1.70
N VAL A 32 0.48 3.41 -1.59
CA VAL A 32 0.91 2.33 -2.49
C VAL A 32 0.45 0.98 -1.91
N VAL A 33 -0.19 0.16 -2.73
CA VAL A 33 -0.68 -1.16 -2.29
C VAL A 33 0.51 -2.12 -2.12
N ALA A 34 0.73 -2.59 -0.89
CA ALA A 34 1.65 -3.69 -0.61
C ALA A 34 0.94 -5.03 -0.86
N VAL A 35 1.58 -5.93 -1.62
CA VAL A 35 1.02 -7.25 -2.00
C VAL A 35 1.81 -8.42 -1.41
N GLY A 36 2.97 -8.14 -0.79
CA GLY A 36 3.74 -9.15 -0.07
C GLY A 36 4.97 -8.57 0.64
N ALA A 37 5.53 -9.33 1.57
CA ALA A 37 6.78 -9.02 2.27
C ALA A 37 7.56 -10.32 2.52
N ASP A 38 8.88 -10.30 2.31
CA ASP A 38 9.79 -11.44 2.53
C ASP A 38 11.20 -10.93 2.87
N GLY A 39 11.71 -11.33 4.04
CA GLY A 39 12.96 -10.80 4.58
C GLY A 39 12.93 -9.26 4.68
N ALA A 40 13.97 -8.60 4.17
CA ALA A 40 14.07 -7.14 4.13
C ALA A 40 13.40 -6.50 2.90
N TRP A 41 12.48 -7.20 2.22
CA TRP A 41 11.88 -6.76 0.96
C TRP A 41 10.36 -6.64 1.04
N LEU A 42 9.82 -5.57 0.44
CA LEU A 42 8.40 -5.42 0.15
C LEU A 42 8.12 -5.62 -1.33
N THR A 43 6.98 -6.22 -1.66
CA THR A 43 6.42 -6.25 -3.01
C THR A 43 5.26 -5.27 -3.07
N LEU A 44 5.38 -4.25 -3.92
CA LEU A 44 4.46 -3.13 -4.03
C LEU A 44 3.86 -3.08 -5.43
N ALA A 45 2.56 -2.76 -5.56
CA ALA A 45 1.92 -2.50 -6.84
C ALA A 45 2.10 -1.02 -7.22
N ARG A 46 2.79 -0.74 -8.33
CA ARG A 46 3.04 0.61 -8.85
C ARG A 46 2.89 0.62 -10.37
N ASP A 47 2.14 1.59 -10.91
CA ASP A 47 1.93 1.75 -12.35
C ASP A 47 1.46 0.47 -13.07
N GLY A 48 0.58 -0.29 -12.41
CA GLY A 48 0.02 -1.54 -12.95
C GLY A 48 0.95 -2.75 -12.90
N ARG A 49 2.12 -2.65 -12.25
CA ARG A 49 3.06 -3.76 -12.08
C ARG A 49 3.47 -3.95 -10.63
N GLU A 50 3.90 -5.16 -10.29
CA GLU A 50 4.55 -5.43 -9.01
C GLU A 50 6.04 -5.09 -9.11
N ILE A 51 6.54 -4.40 -8.09
CA ILE A 51 7.96 -4.06 -7.93
C ILE A 51 8.42 -4.52 -6.55
N ARG A 52 9.68 -4.95 -6.47
CA ARG A 52 10.33 -5.27 -5.19
C ARG A 52 11.23 -4.13 -4.75
N VAL A 53 11.11 -3.73 -3.48
CA VAL A 53 11.89 -2.65 -2.87
C VAL A 53 12.43 -3.10 -1.52
N LEU A 54 13.58 -2.54 -1.11
CA LEU A 54 14.12 -2.76 0.23
C LEU A 54 13.28 -2.00 1.26
N ASP A 55 12.89 -2.68 2.34
CA ASP A 55 12.27 -2.05 3.50
C ASP A 55 13.33 -1.39 4.39
N ALA A 56 13.77 -0.20 3.99
CA ALA A 56 14.75 0.57 4.76
C ALA A 56 14.19 1.08 6.11
N MET A 57 12.87 1.03 6.30
CA MET A 57 12.19 1.57 7.47
C MET A 57 11.92 0.51 8.54
N ALA A 58 12.24 -0.76 8.25
CA ALA A 58 11.87 -1.91 9.07
C ALA A 58 10.39 -1.88 9.46
N SER A 59 9.52 -1.50 8.52
CA SER A 59 8.07 -1.34 8.71
C SER A 59 7.75 -0.57 10.00
N TRP A 60 8.31 0.64 10.10
CA TRP A 60 8.22 1.50 11.30
C TRP A 60 8.92 0.88 12.52
N TRP A 61 10.17 0.47 12.35
CA TRP A 61 11.05 -0.04 13.43
C TRP A 61 10.56 -1.33 14.11
N THR A 62 9.67 -2.09 13.48
CA THR A 62 9.02 -3.25 14.08
C THR A 62 9.73 -4.57 13.76
N ALA A 63 10.50 -4.61 12.67
CA ALA A 63 11.21 -5.79 12.19
C ALA A 63 12.63 -5.93 12.75
#